data_AF-A0A6M4IWV8-F1
#
_entry.id   AF-A0A6M4IWV8-F1
#
_cell.length_a   1.000
_cell.length_b   1.000
_cell.length_c   1.000
_cell.angle_alpha   90.00
_cell.angle_beta   90.00
_cell.angle_gamma   90.00
#
_symmetry.space_group_name_H-M   'P 1'
#
loop_
_entity.id
_entity.type
_entity.pdbx_description
1 polymer ?
#
loop_
_entity_poly.entity_id
_entity_poly.type
_entity_poly.pdbx_seq_one_letter_code
_entity_poly.pdbx_strand_id
1 'polypeptide(L)'
;MESFEFEGEGEYESVFSEEMEAELAAELLEITNEAELNQFLGKLIKSAGRSLGKVVRGPIGQALGSALKKVAKTALPMAGAALGNLIVPGIGGVIGGKLASAAGSAFGLELEGLSHEDQEFEVARRYVRLAGAATQGAVAAPQNASPQRAVQAALSQAARMHAPGLAAQMSGRAPSVIGTAGNGASVGHGARPQRGTWYRRGRRIILTGI
;
A
#
# COMPACT_ATOMS: atom_id res chain seq x y z
N MET A 1 -40.30 12.42 20.31
CA MET A 1 -39.46 12.28 19.11
C MET A 1 -38.25 11.50 19.57
N GLU A 2 -38.32 10.17 19.49
CA GLU A 2 -37.25 9.29 19.95
C GLU A 2 -36.04 9.48 19.04
N SER A 3 -34.93 9.90 19.64
CA SER A 3 -33.62 9.96 19.01
C SER A 3 -33.17 8.54 18.70
N PHE A 4 -33.11 8.20 17.41
CA PHE A 4 -32.36 7.04 16.96
C PHE A 4 -30.88 7.30 17.26
N GLU A 5 -30.38 6.72 18.34
CA GLU A 5 -28.95 6.49 18.55
C GLU A 5 -28.48 5.56 17.43
N PHE A 6 -27.85 6.15 16.43
CA PHE A 6 -27.08 5.42 15.44
C PHE A 6 -25.74 5.04 16.10
N GLU A 7 -25.74 3.96 16.89
CA GLU A 7 -24.52 3.25 17.29
C GLU A 7 -23.95 2.57 16.04
N GLY A 8 -23.27 3.36 15.22
CA GLY A 8 -22.46 2.92 14.10
C GLY A 8 -21.00 2.85 14.50
N GLU A 9 -20.67 2.21 15.63
CA GLU A 9 -19.29 1.81 15.92
C GLU A 9 -19.00 0.53 15.13
N GLY A 10 -18.78 0.69 13.82
CA GLY A 10 -18.16 -0.34 13.01
C GLY A 10 -16.70 -0.47 13.43
N GLU A 11 -16.43 -1.12 14.56
CA GLU A 11 -15.13 -1.73 14.82
C GLU A 11 -14.83 -2.58 13.58
N TYR A 12 -13.88 -2.13 12.76
CA TYR A 12 -13.41 -2.89 11.62
C TYR A 12 -12.73 -4.14 12.19
N GLU A 13 -13.49 -5.21 12.36
CA GLU A 13 -13.00 -6.47 12.90
C GLU A 13 -11.78 -6.90 12.07
N SER A 14 -10.61 -6.85 12.71
CA SER A 14 -9.36 -7.24 12.07
C SER A 14 -9.44 -8.70 11.67
N VAL A 15 -9.07 -9.01 10.42
CA VAL A 15 -9.06 -10.38 9.90
C VAL A 15 -8.10 -11.29 10.70
N PHE A 16 -7.08 -10.69 11.32
CA PHE A 16 -6.08 -11.40 12.11
C PHE A 16 -6.13 -10.92 13.57
N SER A 17 -5.89 -11.85 14.50
CA SER A 17 -5.54 -11.47 15.87
C SER A 17 -4.20 -10.74 15.89
N GLU A 18 -3.96 -9.95 16.94
CA GLU A 18 -2.71 -9.19 17.08
C GLU A 18 -1.47 -10.10 17.08
N GLU A 19 -1.57 -11.27 17.72
CA GLU A 19 -0.51 -12.28 17.75
C GLU A 19 -0.22 -12.84 16.36
N MET A 20 -1.25 -13.27 15.62
CA MET A 20 -1.07 -13.81 14.27
C MET A 20 -0.55 -12.74 13.30
N GLU A 21 -0.98 -11.49 13.46
CA GLU A 21 -0.45 -10.37 12.68
C GLU A 21 1.04 -10.16 12.94
N ALA A 22 1.46 -10.18 14.21
CA ALA A 22 2.86 -10.05 14.60
C ALA A 22 3.72 -11.21 14.03
N GLU A 23 3.24 -12.45 14.10
CA GLU A 23 3.91 -13.62 13.52
C GLU A 23 4.09 -13.50 12.00
N LEU A 24 3.01 -13.13 11.29
CA LEU A 24 3.05 -12.97 9.83
C LEU A 24 3.93 -11.79 9.41
N ALA A 25 4.00 -10.74 10.22
CA ALA A 25 4.89 -9.60 9.99
C ALA A 25 6.36 -10.00 10.17
N ALA A 26 6.68 -10.73 11.24
CA ALA A 26 8.03 -11.24 11.46
C ALA A 26 8.49 -12.14 10.30
N GLU A 27 7.66 -13.10 9.88
CA GLU A 27 7.97 -13.96 8.74
C GLU A 27 8.16 -13.17 7.43
N LEU A 28 7.37 -12.12 7.20
CA LEU A 28 7.53 -11.26 6.02
C LEU A 28 8.91 -10.60 5.97
N LEU A 29 9.48 -10.24 7.13
CA LEU A 29 10.82 -9.65 7.22
C LEU A 29 11.94 -10.66 6.99
N GLU A 30 11.68 -11.95 7.19
CA GLU A 30 12.65 -13.03 6.92
C GLU A 30 12.78 -13.38 5.43
N ILE A 31 11.88 -12.88 4.58
CA ILE A 31 11.84 -13.22 3.15
C ILE A 31 12.97 -12.55 2.40
N THR A 32 13.85 -13.36 1.81
CA THR A 32 15.06 -12.87 1.11
C THR A 32 14.91 -12.80 -0.40
N ASN A 33 13.92 -13.50 -0.97
CA ASN A 33 13.77 -13.61 -2.43
C ASN A 33 12.32 -13.75 -2.89
N GLU A 34 12.10 -13.59 -4.19
CA GLU A 34 10.77 -13.58 -4.78
C GLU A 34 10.05 -14.94 -4.71
N ALA A 35 10.78 -16.05 -4.65
CA ALA A 35 10.18 -17.37 -4.52
C ALA A 35 9.58 -17.56 -3.11
N GLU A 36 10.33 -17.19 -2.07
CA GLU A 36 9.86 -17.12 -0.68
C GLU A 36 8.69 -16.14 -0.55
N LEU A 37 8.75 -14.98 -1.19
CA LEU A 37 7.62 -14.03 -1.22
C LEU A 37 6.36 -14.68 -1.75
N ASN A 38 6.42 -15.44 -2.84
CA ASN A 38 5.23 -16.09 -3.39
C ASN A 38 4.68 -17.18 -2.44
N GLN A 39 5.55 -17.91 -1.75
CA GLN A 39 5.15 -18.93 -0.78
C GLN A 39 4.47 -18.28 0.43
N PHE A 40 5.07 -17.22 0.97
CA PHE A 40 4.49 -16.41 2.05
C PHE A 40 3.13 -15.85 1.66
N LEU A 41 2.98 -15.21 0.49
CA LEU A 41 1.70 -14.66 0.04
C LEU A 41 0.63 -15.76 -0.07
N GLY A 42 1.02 -16.94 -0.54
CA GLY A 42 0.15 -18.11 -0.55
C GLY A 42 -0.28 -18.54 0.86
N LYS A 43 0.62 -18.46 1.85
CA LYS A 43 0.31 -18.76 3.26
C LYS A 43 -0.61 -17.69 3.86
N LEU A 44 -0.26 -16.42 3.70
CA LEU A 44 -1.00 -15.25 4.18
C LEU A 44 -2.46 -15.26 3.70
N ILE A 45 -2.69 -15.47 2.40
CA ILE A 45 -4.04 -15.54 1.82
C ILE A 45 -4.83 -16.73 2.39
N LYS A 46 -4.17 -17.88 2.58
CA LYS A 46 -4.80 -19.06 3.20
C LYS A 46 -5.14 -18.80 4.66
N SER A 47 -4.26 -18.14 5.42
CA SER A 47 -4.50 -17.78 6.82
C SER A 47 -5.68 -16.81 6.92
N ALA A 48 -5.71 -15.75 6.12
CA ALA A 48 -6.85 -14.82 6.05
C ALA A 48 -8.15 -15.57 5.72
N GLY A 49 -8.11 -16.46 4.73
CA GLY A 49 -9.25 -17.32 4.40
C GLY A 49 -9.74 -18.12 5.60
N ARG A 50 -8.84 -18.81 6.32
CA ARG A 50 -9.19 -19.60 7.51
C ARG A 50 -9.82 -18.74 8.60
N SER A 51 -9.26 -17.57 8.91
CA SER A 51 -9.84 -16.64 9.89
C SER A 51 -11.24 -16.20 9.50
N LEU A 52 -11.52 -16.06 8.21
CA LEU A 52 -12.83 -15.73 7.67
C LEU A 52 -13.79 -16.94 7.52
N GLY A 53 -13.33 -18.14 7.87
CA GLY A 53 -14.09 -19.39 7.63
C GLY A 53 -14.29 -19.70 6.13
N LYS A 54 -13.41 -19.20 5.26
CA LYS A 54 -13.47 -19.35 3.79
C LYS A 54 -12.24 -20.06 3.24
N VAL A 55 -12.43 -20.79 2.14
CA VAL A 55 -11.33 -21.34 1.35
C VAL A 55 -11.02 -20.40 0.20
N VAL A 56 -9.86 -19.74 0.26
CA VAL A 56 -9.41 -18.84 -0.81
C VAL A 56 -8.49 -19.60 -1.77
N ARG A 57 -9.05 -20.00 -2.92
CA ARG A 57 -8.35 -20.76 -3.97
C ARG A 57 -8.80 -20.32 -5.36
N GLY A 58 -8.17 -20.88 -6.39
CA GLY A 58 -8.55 -20.66 -7.77
C GLY A 58 -8.30 -19.23 -8.26
N PRO A 59 -9.14 -18.71 -9.17
CA PRO A 59 -8.91 -17.41 -9.81
C PRO A 59 -8.80 -16.22 -8.84
N ILE A 60 -9.60 -16.20 -7.77
CA ILE A 60 -9.55 -15.14 -6.75
C ILE A 60 -8.21 -15.19 -5.99
N GLY A 61 -7.79 -16.37 -5.54
CA GLY A 61 -6.52 -16.53 -4.84
C GLY A 61 -5.30 -16.16 -5.70
N GLN A 62 -5.32 -16.53 -6.99
CA GLN A 62 -4.27 -16.15 -7.95
C GLN A 62 -4.24 -14.64 -8.21
N ALA A 63 -5.40 -14.01 -8.36
CA ALA A 63 -5.52 -12.56 -8.53
C ALA A 63 -5.04 -11.81 -7.28
N LEU A 64 -5.42 -12.27 -6.08
CA LEU A 64 -4.93 -11.73 -4.81
C LEU A 64 -3.41 -11.85 -4.72
N GLY A 65 -2.85 -13.04 -4.94
CA GLY A 65 -1.41 -13.27 -4.87
C GLY A 65 -0.64 -12.35 -5.84
N SER A 66 -1.11 -12.23 -7.07
CA SER A 66 -0.49 -11.35 -8.08
C SER A 66 -0.58 -9.87 -7.72
N ALA A 67 -1.70 -9.43 -7.14
CA ALA A 67 -1.92 -8.04 -6.76
C ALA A 67 -1.11 -7.67 -5.50
N LEU A 68 -1.17 -8.50 -4.46
CA LEU A 68 -0.42 -8.32 -3.22
C LEU A 68 1.09 -8.35 -3.48
N LYS A 69 1.57 -9.22 -4.37
CA LYS A 69 2.97 -9.22 -4.79
C LYS A 69 3.42 -7.89 -5.38
N LYS A 70 2.58 -7.21 -6.17
CA LYS A 70 2.90 -5.88 -6.71
C LYS A 70 2.99 -4.84 -5.59
N VAL A 71 2.08 -4.92 -4.61
CA VAL A 71 2.11 -4.04 -3.43
C VAL A 71 3.37 -4.27 -2.62
N ALA A 72 3.70 -5.52 -2.31
CA ALA A 72 4.92 -5.90 -1.62
C ALA A 72 6.15 -5.34 -2.35
N LYS A 73 6.28 -5.58 -3.67
CA LYS A 73 7.40 -5.03 -4.45
C LYS A 73 7.47 -3.49 -4.48
N THR A 74 6.37 -2.79 -4.28
CA THR A 74 6.32 -1.33 -4.27
C THR A 74 6.69 -0.76 -2.89
N ALA A 75 6.28 -1.42 -1.82
CA ALA A 75 6.44 -0.92 -0.46
C ALA A 75 7.60 -1.57 0.31
N LEU A 76 8.00 -2.78 -0.12
CA LEU A 76 9.11 -3.58 0.37
C LEU A 76 9.93 -3.99 -0.87
N PRO A 77 10.81 -3.12 -1.40
CA PRO A 77 11.81 -3.56 -2.37
C PRO A 77 12.78 -4.50 -1.66
N MET A 78 12.30 -5.73 -1.47
CA MET A 78 12.85 -6.89 -0.77
C MET A 78 13.68 -6.54 0.47
N ALA A 79 13.13 -6.81 1.65
CA ALA A 79 13.91 -6.98 2.87
C ALA A 79 15.02 -8.00 2.56
N GLY A 80 16.23 -7.47 2.35
CA GLY A 80 17.13 -8.09 1.40
C GLY A 80 18.24 -7.14 0.99
N ALA A 81 18.79 -6.42 1.96
CA ALA A 81 20.12 -5.83 1.87
C ALA A 81 21.24 -6.87 1.58
N ALA A 82 20.89 -8.13 1.32
CA ALA A 82 21.80 -9.18 0.84
C ALA A 82 21.97 -9.24 -0.69
N LEU A 83 21.18 -8.50 -1.49
CA LEU A 83 21.45 -8.32 -2.92
C LEU A 83 21.84 -6.87 -3.22
N GLY A 84 23.09 -6.53 -2.93
CA GLY A 84 23.63 -5.30 -3.50
C GLY A 84 24.94 -4.78 -2.97
N ASN A 85 25.94 -5.63 -2.75
CA ASN A 85 27.32 -5.26 -3.10
C ASN A 85 27.49 -5.09 -4.63
N LEU A 86 26.43 -4.71 -5.35
CA LEU A 86 26.43 -4.36 -6.76
C LEU A 86 26.92 -2.92 -6.89
N ILE A 87 28.24 -2.82 -6.81
CA ILE A 87 29.11 -2.04 -7.69
C ILE A 87 28.32 -1.20 -8.71
N VAL A 88 27.88 -0.01 -8.28
CA VAL A 88 27.96 1.18 -9.13
C VAL A 88 29.11 2.00 -8.54
N PRO A 89 30.26 2.12 -9.22
CA PRO A 89 31.30 3.03 -8.78
C PRO A 89 30.72 4.45 -8.79
N GLY A 90 30.56 5.07 -7.62
CA GLY A 90 30.19 6.49 -7.49
C GLY A 90 28.92 6.83 -6.69
N ILE A 91 28.13 5.85 -6.21
CA ILE A 91 26.97 6.13 -5.33
C ILE A 91 27.07 5.22 -4.10
N GLY A 92 27.76 5.71 -3.07
CA GLY A 92 27.94 5.02 -1.79
C GLY A 92 26.62 4.72 -1.07
N GLY A 93 26.61 3.65 -0.28
CA GLY A 93 25.44 3.06 0.38
C GLY A 93 24.70 4.01 1.34
N VAL A 94 23.56 4.51 0.88
CA VAL A 94 22.56 5.24 1.69
C VAL A 94 21.13 4.70 1.46
N ILE A 95 21.02 3.42 1.11
CA ILE A 95 19.77 2.86 0.57
C ILE A 95 18.71 2.59 1.67
N GLY A 96 19.08 2.45 2.95
CA GLY A 96 18.12 2.17 4.03
C GLY A 96 17.12 3.29 4.35
N GLY A 97 17.59 4.53 4.54
CA GLY A 97 16.72 5.64 5.00
C GLY A 97 15.70 6.10 3.95
N LYS A 98 16.06 6.05 2.66
CA LYS A 98 15.14 6.39 1.57
C LYS A 98 14.06 5.32 1.35
N LEU A 99 14.37 4.06 1.69
CA LEU A 99 13.45 2.94 1.57
C LEU A 99 12.35 2.98 2.63
N ALA A 100 12.75 3.15 3.89
CA ALA A 100 11.84 3.29 5.02
C ALA A 100 10.90 4.49 4.82
N SER A 101 11.42 5.62 4.31
CA SER A 101 10.60 6.80 4.03
C SER A 101 9.53 6.57 2.95
N ALA A 102 9.85 5.80 1.91
CA ALA A 102 8.90 5.46 0.85
C ALA A 102 7.82 4.48 1.34
N ALA A 103 8.21 3.47 2.11
CA ALA A 103 7.29 2.52 2.74
C ALA A 103 6.36 3.23 3.74
N GLY A 104 6.93 4.06 4.63
CA GLY A 104 6.17 4.90 5.57
C GLY A 104 5.19 5.81 4.85
N SER A 105 5.61 6.49 3.79
CA SER A 105 4.71 7.34 2.99
C SER A 105 3.59 6.54 2.32
N ALA A 106 3.89 5.37 1.76
CA ALA A 106 2.88 4.50 1.12
C ALA A 106 1.84 4.01 2.14
N PHE A 107 2.30 3.66 3.35
CA PHE A 107 1.46 3.18 4.44
C PHE A 107 0.86 4.27 5.33
N GLY A 108 1.24 5.54 5.12
CA GLY A 108 0.83 6.66 5.96
C GLY A 108 1.31 6.52 7.41
N LEU A 109 2.48 5.91 7.62
CA LEU A 109 3.06 5.68 8.94
C LEU A 109 4.03 6.81 9.30
N GLU A 110 3.93 7.30 10.53
CA GLU A 110 4.91 8.19 11.13
C GLU A 110 6.01 7.33 11.75
N LEU A 111 7.08 7.13 10.99
CA LEU A 111 8.21 6.27 11.35
C LEU A 111 9.34 7.05 12.04
N GLU A 112 9.15 8.34 12.28
CA GLU A 112 10.14 9.21 12.91
C GLU A 112 10.35 8.82 14.39
N GLY A 113 11.61 8.77 14.83
CA GLY A 113 11.96 8.42 16.20
C GLY A 113 11.97 6.92 16.53
N LEU A 114 11.52 6.04 15.62
CA LEU A 114 11.62 4.59 15.77
C LEU A 114 12.99 4.06 15.31
N SER A 115 13.42 2.93 15.87
CA SER A 115 14.57 2.19 15.35
C SER A 115 14.28 1.64 13.95
N HIS A 116 15.31 1.37 13.15
CA HIS A 116 15.11 0.80 11.80
C HIS A 116 14.33 -0.52 11.82
N GLU A 117 14.58 -1.37 12.81
CA GLU A 117 13.89 -2.66 12.98
C GLU A 117 12.41 -2.45 13.30
N ASP A 118 12.09 -1.53 14.21
CA ASP A 118 10.70 -1.21 14.57
C ASP A 118 9.94 -0.62 13.37
N GLN A 119 10.61 0.21 12.57
CA GLN A 119 10.02 0.78 11.36
C GLN A 119 9.63 -0.30 10.34
N GLU A 120 10.54 -1.25 10.10
CA GLU A 120 10.31 -2.37 9.18
C GLU A 120 9.18 -3.27 9.69
N PHE A 121 9.13 -3.52 11.00
CA PHE A 121 8.08 -4.31 11.63
C PHE A 121 6.70 -3.66 11.53
N GLU A 122 6.58 -2.36 11.78
CA GLU A 122 5.30 -1.64 11.66
C GLU A 122 4.80 -1.59 10.21
N VAL A 123 5.70 -1.40 9.24
CA VAL A 123 5.38 -1.53 7.81
C VAL A 123 4.89 -2.95 7.49
N ALA A 124 5.57 -3.98 7.99
CA ALA A 124 5.19 -5.38 7.77
C ALA A 124 3.81 -5.70 8.35
N ARG A 125 3.52 -5.27 9.59
CA ARG A 125 2.19 -5.40 10.21
C ARG A 125 1.12 -4.72 9.38
N ARG A 126 1.38 -3.50 8.90
CA ARG A 126 0.42 -2.76 8.09
C ARG A 126 0.15 -3.43 6.74
N TYR A 127 1.18 -4.03 6.14
CA TYR A 127 1.04 -4.85 4.94
C TYR A 127 0.18 -6.10 5.19
N VAL A 128 0.37 -6.80 6.31
CA VAL A 128 -0.43 -7.97 6.70
C VAL A 128 -1.90 -7.59 6.88
N ARG A 129 -2.19 -6.48 7.59
CA ARG A 129 -3.56 -5.95 7.72
C ARG A 129 -4.21 -5.65 6.38
N LEU A 130 -3.47 -4.98 5.49
CA LEU A 130 -3.92 -4.69 4.12
C LEU A 130 -4.28 -5.97 3.35
N ALA A 131 -3.44 -7.00 3.44
CA ALA A 131 -3.67 -8.28 2.76
C ALA A 131 -4.89 -9.03 3.33
N GLY A 132 -5.08 -9.01 4.65
CA GLY A 132 -6.25 -9.56 5.31
C GLY A 132 -7.54 -8.88 4.83
N ALA A 133 -7.60 -7.55 4.92
CA ALA A 133 -8.75 -6.76 4.49
C ALA A 133 -9.04 -6.91 2.98
N ALA A 134 -8.00 -6.96 2.13
CA ALA A 134 -8.17 -7.20 0.70
C ALA A 134 -8.73 -8.60 0.43
N THR A 135 -8.31 -9.60 1.20
CA THR A 135 -8.84 -10.97 1.11
C THR A 135 -10.31 -11.01 1.52
N GLN A 136 -10.66 -10.40 2.66
CA GLN A 136 -12.04 -10.28 3.15
C GLN A 136 -12.96 -9.63 2.12
N GLY A 137 -12.56 -8.48 1.57
CA GLY A 137 -13.34 -7.80 0.54
C GLY A 137 -13.48 -8.62 -0.75
N ALA A 138 -12.42 -9.33 -1.15
CA ALA A 138 -12.44 -10.12 -2.39
C ALA A 138 -13.35 -11.36 -2.28
N VAL A 139 -13.41 -12.00 -1.11
CA VAL A 139 -14.30 -13.17 -0.90
C VAL A 139 -15.75 -12.77 -0.62
N ALA A 140 -15.99 -11.54 -0.16
CA ALA A 140 -17.33 -10.98 0.02
C ALA A 140 -17.94 -10.45 -1.29
N ALA A 141 -17.16 -10.39 -2.38
CA ALA A 141 -17.62 -9.86 -3.65
C ALA A 141 -18.77 -10.70 -4.26
N PRO A 142 -19.68 -10.07 -5.03
CA PRO A 142 -20.75 -10.78 -5.73
C PRO A 142 -20.22 -11.90 -6.63
N GLN A 143 -20.92 -13.05 -6.66
CA GLN A 143 -20.47 -14.25 -7.39
C GLN A 143 -20.36 -14.05 -8.92
N ASN A 144 -21.02 -13.03 -9.48
CA ASN A 144 -20.97 -12.67 -10.89
C ASN A 144 -19.84 -11.69 -11.23
N ALA A 145 -19.11 -11.17 -10.24
CA ALA A 145 -17.97 -10.30 -10.48
C ALA A 145 -16.78 -11.11 -11.04
N SER A 146 -16.04 -10.53 -11.99
CA SER A 146 -14.79 -11.16 -12.42
C SER A 146 -13.78 -11.13 -11.25
N PRO A 147 -12.97 -12.21 -11.07
CA PRO A 147 -11.99 -12.28 -9.98
C PRO A 147 -11.06 -11.07 -9.90
N GLN A 148 -10.63 -10.57 -11.06
CA GLN A 148 -9.75 -9.40 -11.14
C GLN A 148 -10.43 -8.13 -10.66
N ARG A 149 -11.73 -7.91 -10.98
CA ARG A 149 -12.46 -6.74 -10.52
C ARG A 149 -12.76 -6.80 -9.03
N ALA A 150 -13.14 -7.99 -8.53
CA ALA A 150 -13.34 -8.22 -7.09
C ALA A 150 -12.08 -7.88 -6.29
N VAL A 151 -10.92 -8.40 -6.71
CA VAL A 151 -9.64 -8.13 -6.05
C VAL A 151 -9.22 -6.66 -6.18
N GLN A 152 -9.40 -6.03 -7.34
CA GLN A 152 -9.06 -4.61 -7.50
C GLN A 152 -9.90 -3.72 -6.59
N ALA A 153 -11.20 -3.97 -6.50
CA ALA A 153 -12.09 -3.22 -5.62
C ALA A 153 -11.70 -3.41 -4.14
N ALA A 154 -11.53 -4.68 -3.72
CA ALA A 154 -11.15 -5.02 -2.36
C ALA A 154 -9.79 -4.45 -1.96
N LEU A 155 -8.78 -4.54 -2.84
CA LEU A 155 -7.46 -3.98 -2.60
C LEU A 155 -7.51 -2.45 -2.52
N SER A 156 -8.32 -1.80 -3.36
CA SER A 156 -8.48 -0.34 -3.32
C SER A 156 -9.14 0.13 -2.02
N GLN A 157 -10.10 -0.64 -1.49
CA GLN A 157 -10.71 -0.37 -0.19
C GLN A 157 -9.73 -0.60 0.96
N ALA A 158 -9.04 -1.75 0.96
CA ALA A 158 -8.03 -2.08 1.97
C ALA A 158 -6.89 -1.07 1.98
N ALA A 159 -6.44 -0.59 0.81
CA ALA A 159 -5.41 0.43 0.70
C ALA A 159 -5.84 1.76 1.31
N ARG A 160 -7.10 2.20 1.17
CA ARG A 160 -7.55 3.45 1.80
C ARG A 160 -7.42 3.40 3.33
N MET A 161 -7.63 2.23 3.92
CA MET A 161 -7.55 2.03 5.36
C MET A 161 -6.11 1.83 5.82
N HIS A 162 -5.38 0.93 5.16
CA HIS A 162 -4.09 0.47 5.64
C HIS A 162 -2.90 1.11 4.95
N ALA A 163 -3.05 1.57 3.70
CA ALA A 163 -1.98 2.19 2.91
C ALA A 163 -2.45 3.44 2.15
N PRO A 164 -2.83 4.52 2.85
CA PRO A 164 -3.46 5.69 2.23
C PRO A 164 -2.58 6.38 1.19
N GLY A 165 -1.25 6.38 1.34
CA GLY A 165 -0.33 6.90 0.32
C GLY A 165 -0.35 6.07 -0.96
N LEU A 166 -0.40 4.74 -0.83
CA LEU A 166 -0.57 3.83 -1.96
C LEU A 166 -1.93 4.05 -2.64
N ALA A 167 -3.01 4.23 -1.87
CA ALA A 167 -4.34 4.51 -2.41
C ALA A 167 -4.40 5.84 -3.19
N ALA A 168 -3.70 6.87 -2.71
CA ALA A 168 -3.57 8.14 -3.42
C ALA A 168 -2.84 7.98 -4.76
N GLN A 169 -1.72 7.25 -4.77
CA GLN A 169 -0.97 6.92 -5.99
C GLN A 169 -1.81 6.14 -7.00
N MET A 170 -2.55 5.12 -6.55
CA MET A 170 -3.46 4.33 -7.39
C MET A 170 -4.59 5.16 -8.00
N SER A 171 -5.03 6.21 -7.30
CA SER A 171 -6.08 7.12 -7.76
C SER A 171 -5.56 8.21 -8.71
N GLY A 172 -4.26 8.21 -9.05
CA GLY A 172 -3.63 9.26 -9.86
C GLY A 172 -3.61 10.63 -9.18
N ARG A 173 -3.89 10.67 -7.87
CA ARG A 173 -3.84 11.88 -7.08
C ARG A 173 -2.40 12.02 -6.61
N ALA A 174 -1.63 12.83 -7.32
CA ALA A 174 -0.25 13.12 -6.95
C ALA A 174 -0.20 13.46 -5.45
N PRO A 175 0.74 12.89 -4.67
CA PRO A 175 0.88 13.24 -3.28
C PRO A 175 1.10 14.76 -3.22
N SER A 176 0.14 15.48 -2.62
CA SER A 176 0.44 16.84 -2.16
C SER A 176 1.44 16.63 -1.04
N VAL A 177 2.70 16.85 -1.36
CA VAL A 177 3.76 17.02 -0.37
C VAL A 177 3.37 18.26 0.42
N ILE A 178 2.57 18.09 1.46
CA ILE A 178 2.41 19.09 2.52
C ILE A 178 3.64 18.92 3.40
N GLY A 179 4.78 19.39 2.89
CA GLY A 179 5.99 19.60 3.64
C GLY A 179 6.04 21.07 4.07
N THR A 180 5.67 21.30 5.33
CA THR A 180 6.19 22.34 6.22
C THR A 180 6.86 23.56 5.58
N ALA A 181 6.15 24.69 5.68
CA ALA A 181 6.71 26.03 5.56
C ALA A 181 7.84 26.23 6.59
N GLY A 182 9.08 26.24 6.12
CA GLY A 182 10.24 26.79 6.81
C GLY A 182 10.64 28.10 6.14
N ASN A 183 10.65 29.19 6.92
CA ASN A 183 10.81 30.57 6.51
C ASN A 183 11.98 30.87 5.56
N GLY A 184 11.66 31.57 4.47
CA GLY A 184 12.60 32.35 3.66
C GLY A 184 11.81 33.41 2.88
N ALA A 185 11.77 34.62 3.40
CA ALA A 185 11.02 35.74 2.84
C ALA A 185 11.46 36.07 1.40
N SER A 186 10.50 36.17 0.48
CA SER A 186 10.56 37.16 -0.60
C SER A 186 9.15 37.57 -1.04
N VAL A 187 9.05 38.86 -1.30
CA VAL A 187 7.88 39.68 -1.54
C VAL A 187 7.27 39.40 -2.93
N GLY A 188 5.94 39.31 -2.99
CA GLY A 188 5.16 39.93 -4.06
C GLY A 188 4.70 39.07 -5.25
N HIS A 189 3.44 39.33 -5.61
CA HIS A 189 2.75 39.12 -6.89
C HIS A 189 2.04 37.77 -7.09
N GLY A 190 0.71 37.88 -7.20
CA GLY A 190 -0.19 36.77 -7.46
C GLY A 190 0.10 36.10 -8.80
N ALA A 191 0.19 34.78 -8.76
CA ALA A 191 0.06 33.93 -9.92
C ALA A 191 -0.77 32.71 -9.51
N ARG A 192 -2.04 32.69 -9.91
CA ARG A 192 -2.80 31.45 -9.98
C ARG A 192 -2.05 30.53 -10.95
N PRO A 193 -1.69 29.28 -10.60
CA PRO A 193 -1.09 28.38 -11.57
C PRO A 193 -2.13 28.08 -12.65
N GLN A 194 -1.96 28.69 -13.82
CA GLN A 194 -2.74 28.39 -15.01
C GLN A 194 -2.46 26.94 -15.40
N ARG A 195 -3.42 26.06 -15.11
CA ARG A 195 -3.38 24.67 -15.57
C ARG A 195 -3.88 24.64 -17.01
N GLY A 196 -2.95 24.63 -17.96
CA GLY A 196 -3.26 24.27 -19.33
C GLY A 196 -3.58 22.78 -19.43
N THR A 197 -4.72 22.43 -20.02
CA THR A 197 -5.03 21.04 -20.37
C THR A 197 -4.61 20.83 -21.83
N TRP A 198 -3.79 19.82 -22.08
CA TRP A 198 -3.43 19.42 -23.44
C TRP A 198 -4.10 18.09 -23.78
N TYR A 199 -4.59 17.98 -25.01
CA TYR A 199 -5.07 16.72 -25.54
C TYR A 199 -4.62 16.53 -26.98
N ARG A 200 -4.49 15.27 -27.38
CA ARG A 200 -3.96 14.86 -28.68
C ARG A 200 -5.11 14.57 -29.63
N ARG A 201 -5.12 15.23 -30.79
CA ARG A 201 -6.07 14.94 -31.90
C ARG A 201 -5.26 14.57 -33.14
N GLY A 202 -5.15 13.27 -33.39
CA GLY A 202 -4.32 12.74 -34.49
C GLY A 202 -2.85 13.14 -34.32
N ARG A 203 -2.28 13.85 -35.31
CA ARG A 203 -0.87 14.29 -35.30
C ARG A 203 -0.65 15.69 -34.68
N ARG A 204 -1.69 16.30 -34.10
CA ARG A 204 -1.64 17.65 -33.50
C ARG A 204 -1.86 17.59 -32.00
N ILE A 205 -1.12 18.44 -31.27
CA ILE A 205 -1.33 18.71 -29.84
C ILE A 205 -2.09 20.03 -29.75
N ILE A 206 -3.19 20.04 -29.01
CA ILE A 206 -3.97 21.25 -28.73
C ILE A 206 -3.74 21.61 -27.27
N LEU A 207 -3.35 22.86 -27.03
CA LEU A 207 -3.19 23.44 -25.70
C LEU A 207 -4.41 24.30 -25.42
N THR A 208 -5.09 24.05 -24.31
CA THR A 208 -6.23 24.84 -23.83
C THR A 208 -5.90 25.39 -22.45
N GLY A 209 -5.76 26.72 -22.36
CA GLY A 209 -5.40 27.47 -21.15
C GLY A 209 -4.24 28.43 -21.39
N ILE A 210 -4.54 29.72 -21.46
CA ILE A 210 -3.65 30.89 -21.31
C ILE A 210 -4.34 31.89 -20.40
#